data_AF-A0A7S0XMY4-F1
#
_entry.id   AF-A0A7S0XMY4-F1
#
_cell.length_a   1.000
_cell.length_b   1.000
_cell.length_c   1.000
_cell.angle_alpha   90.00
_cell.angle_beta   90.00
_cell.angle_gamma   90.00
#
_symmetry.space_group_name_H-M   'P 1'
#
loop_
_entity.id
_entity.type
_entity.pdbx_description
1 polymer ?
#
loop_
_entity_poly.entity_id
_entity_poly.type
_entity_poly.pdbx_seq_one_letter_code
_entity_poly.pdbx_strand_id
1 'polypeptide(L)'
;KVSTTSITFIPDQEQGGAVSKRHRDEINLAMNPPPLPVAPQVGSSRSRAQSSGAAVGGGGVTLNTLRATSIIPKESKSAAASVTSSAHVTVDADTNSDIERKDTDRDLDPKLSRRSSSHSQLLLHASSPIGVQIQATSSNEDIGSSGGGGGGVGGGDTSAKQFWVATSVCSSYQQVGGTRYRLMSAHRRWFLHELREIYYRRYQLRECAVELFFSDDTSWLFNLYDEHKRDMIFAKIMSLSPSNLIEKPEYFTDARKAIKTSQIHHKWCRRELSNFEYLMKLNTLAGRTFNDLTQYPVVPWVLRDFESDSLDLSDERVYRDLSKPMGALNEERAAKFMERYESLMEDWQLCASDEERQKMHCFMYGTHYSSIGIVLYYLLRMQPFTTYNLKFQGGRFDHPDRLFHSLLDTWNGCLLNTSDVKELIPEFYYLTDFLCNKQDLELGARQDGATRVGDVVLPPWSKQSPEKFVTTMREALESEYVSAHLHEWIDLIFGYKQRGAESVRAHNVFHPYTYQ
;
A
#
# COMPACT_ATOMS: atom_id res chain seq x y z
N LYS A 1 26.65 -19.32 -22.24
CA LYS A 1 27.55 -18.14 -22.04
C LYS A 1 26.73 -17.10 -21.31
N VAL A 2 27.22 -16.72 -20.13
CA VAL A 2 26.59 -15.82 -19.15
C VAL A 2 26.27 -14.46 -19.80
N SER A 3 25.02 -14.02 -19.65
CA SER A 3 24.53 -12.70 -20.10
C SER A 3 24.47 -11.80 -18.87
N THR A 4 25.28 -10.75 -18.85
CA THR A 4 25.50 -9.85 -17.72
C THR A 4 24.64 -8.59 -17.90
N THR A 5 23.62 -8.38 -17.06
CA THR A 5 22.95 -7.09 -16.98
C THR A 5 23.89 -6.11 -16.27
N SER A 6 24.48 -5.18 -17.03
CA SER A 6 25.42 -4.17 -16.52
C SER A 6 24.72 -2.82 -16.33
N ILE A 7 24.91 -2.21 -15.17
CA ILE A 7 24.81 -0.77 -15.00
C ILE A 7 26.19 -0.23 -15.36
N THR A 8 26.33 0.31 -16.56
CA THR A 8 27.61 0.81 -17.04
C THR A 8 27.69 2.30 -16.79
N PHE A 9 28.58 2.71 -15.89
CA PHE A 9 29.03 4.10 -15.76
C PHE A 9 30.09 4.32 -16.85
N ILE A 10 29.68 4.89 -17.98
CA ILE A 10 30.59 5.16 -19.10
C ILE A 10 31.12 6.60 -18.93
N PRO A 11 32.44 6.86 -19.04
CA PRO A 11 32.98 8.21 -19.20
C PRO A 11 32.70 8.71 -20.63
N ASP A 12 32.45 10.02 -20.78
CA ASP A 12 32.09 10.62 -22.07
C ASP A 12 33.19 10.44 -23.13
N GLN A 13 32.93 9.55 -24.09
CA GLN A 13 33.58 9.56 -25.39
C GLN A 13 32.50 9.40 -26.46
N GLU A 14 32.57 10.29 -27.45
CA GLU A 14 31.68 10.41 -28.60
C GLU A 14 31.32 9.03 -29.20
N GLN A 15 30.04 8.67 -29.16
CA GLN A 15 29.56 7.45 -29.81
C GLN A 15 28.82 7.77 -31.11
N GLY A 16 29.44 7.39 -32.22
CA GLY A 16 28.75 6.96 -33.42
C GLY A 16 28.61 5.43 -33.43
N GLY A 17 27.43 4.91 -33.80
CA GLY A 17 27.30 3.59 -34.42
C GLY A 17 26.32 2.57 -33.81
N ALA A 18 25.16 2.47 -34.46
CA ALA A 18 24.34 1.27 -34.78
C ALA A 18 23.79 0.33 -33.66
N VAL A 19 22.46 0.30 -33.58
CA VAL A 19 21.64 -0.63 -32.76
C VAL A 19 21.18 -1.84 -33.59
N SER A 20 21.28 -3.06 -33.04
CA SER A 20 20.64 -4.29 -33.55
C SER A 20 19.75 -4.97 -32.49
N LYS A 21 18.74 -5.70 -32.96
CA LYS A 21 17.49 -6.13 -32.31
C LYS A 21 17.57 -7.46 -31.51
N ARG A 22 16.78 -7.50 -30.41
CA ARG A 22 16.04 -8.63 -29.75
C ARG A 22 16.91 -9.78 -29.16
N HIS A 23 16.75 -10.19 -27.90
CA HIS A 23 15.56 -10.79 -27.29
C HIS A 23 15.52 -10.65 -25.74
N ARG A 24 14.28 -10.72 -25.24
CA ARG A 24 13.71 -10.67 -23.87
C ARG A 24 14.53 -11.24 -22.69
N ASP A 25 14.66 -10.41 -21.65
CA ASP A 25 14.63 -10.77 -20.22
C ASP A 25 13.94 -9.62 -19.45
N GLU A 26 13.07 -9.94 -18.50
CA GLU A 26 12.13 -9.03 -17.85
C GLU A 26 12.76 -8.23 -16.70
N ILE A 27 12.76 -6.90 -16.81
CA ILE A 27 12.92 -5.98 -15.67
C ILE A 27 11.66 -5.12 -15.64
N ASN A 28 10.79 -5.40 -14.66
CA ASN A 28 9.66 -4.54 -14.36
C ASN A 28 10.18 -3.33 -13.57
N LEU A 29 10.09 -2.13 -14.16
CA LEU A 29 9.82 -0.96 -13.31
C LEU A 29 8.56 -1.31 -12.50
N ALA A 30 8.57 -1.05 -11.19
CA ALA A 30 7.54 -1.45 -10.24
C ALA A 30 6.13 -0.99 -10.66
N MET A 31 5.51 -1.72 -11.57
CA MET A 31 4.21 -1.41 -12.18
C MET A 31 3.43 -2.68 -12.52
N ASN A 32 3.93 -3.85 -12.13
CA ASN A 32 3.16 -5.09 -12.13
C ASN A 32 3.01 -5.53 -10.68
N PRO A 33 1.84 -5.36 -10.04
CA PRO A 33 1.58 -6.06 -8.79
C PRO A 33 1.76 -7.57 -9.04
N PRO A 34 2.37 -8.32 -8.12
CA PRO A 34 2.37 -9.76 -8.21
C PRO A 34 0.91 -10.27 -8.21
N PRO A 35 0.60 -11.41 -8.86
CA PRO A 35 -0.69 -12.06 -8.63
C PRO A 35 -0.80 -12.38 -7.14
N LEU A 36 -1.82 -11.82 -6.48
CA LEU A 36 -2.13 -12.14 -5.10
C LEU A 36 -2.59 -13.61 -5.00
N PRO A 37 -2.27 -14.31 -3.90
CA PRO A 37 -2.90 -15.59 -3.61
C PRO A 37 -4.41 -15.39 -3.52
N VAL A 38 -5.16 -16.21 -4.26
CA VAL A 38 -6.63 -16.25 -4.22
C VAL A 38 -7.03 -16.56 -2.79
N ALA A 39 -7.83 -15.70 -2.17
CA ALA A 39 -8.42 -15.96 -0.86
C ALA A 39 -9.14 -17.33 -0.91
N PRO A 40 -8.98 -18.20 0.10
CA PRO A 40 -9.73 -19.44 0.15
C PRO A 40 -11.22 -19.11 0.13
N GLN A 41 -11.90 -19.59 -0.89
CA GLN A 41 -13.35 -19.55 -0.99
C GLN A 41 -13.90 -20.28 0.23
N VAL A 42 -14.44 -19.55 1.20
CA VAL A 42 -15.27 -20.13 2.26
C VAL A 42 -16.48 -20.72 1.54
N GLY A 43 -16.50 -22.05 1.42
CA GLY A 43 -17.56 -22.77 0.76
C GLY A 43 -18.87 -22.56 1.50
N SER A 44 -19.72 -21.66 1.00
CA SER A 44 -21.11 -21.60 1.42
C SER A 44 -21.80 -22.86 0.91
N SER A 45 -22.15 -23.76 1.82
CA SER A 45 -23.02 -24.91 1.58
C SER A 45 -24.35 -24.44 0.98
N ARG A 46 -24.51 -24.63 -0.34
CA ARG A 46 -25.79 -24.41 -1.04
C ARG A 46 -26.78 -25.50 -0.64
N SER A 47 -27.76 -25.15 0.20
CA SER A 47 -29.01 -25.89 0.33
C SER A 47 -29.82 -25.72 -0.96
N ARG A 48 -30.09 -26.86 -1.60
CA ARG A 48 -30.80 -27.01 -2.86
C ARG A 48 -32.31 -26.88 -2.62
N ALA A 49 -32.91 -25.74 -2.95
CA ALA A 49 -34.36 -25.61 -3.08
C ALA A 49 -34.70 -25.57 -4.58
N GLN A 50 -35.33 -26.64 -5.06
CA GLN A 50 -35.95 -26.74 -6.36
C GLN A 50 -37.32 -26.05 -6.31
N SER A 51 -37.59 -25.11 -7.21
CA SER A 51 -38.95 -24.89 -7.70
C SER A 51 -38.93 -24.34 -9.11
N SER A 52 -39.62 -25.08 -9.98
CA SER A 52 -39.85 -24.95 -11.41
C SER A 52 -40.30 -23.57 -11.88
N GLY A 53 -39.62 -23.06 -12.92
CA GLY A 53 -40.17 -22.04 -13.81
C GLY A 53 -40.87 -22.69 -15.01
N ALA A 54 -42.11 -22.30 -15.26
CA ALA A 54 -42.77 -22.42 -16.55
C ALA A 54 -42.96 -21.00 -17.11
N ALA A 55 -42.60 -20.85 -18.38
CA ALA A 55 -42.59 -19.60 -19.13
C ALA A 55 -43.95 -19.32 -19.81
N VAL A 56 -43.98 -18.21 -20.57
CA VAL A 56 -45.03 -17.64 -21.43
C VAL A 56 -45.94 -16.65 -20.68
N GLY A 57 -46.16 -15.39 -21.08
CA GLY A 57 -45.78 -14.62 -22.26
C GLY A 57 -46.85 -13.54 -22.52
N GLY A 58 -46.44 -12.30 -22.81
CA GLY A 58 -47.21 -11.33 -23.59
C GLY A 58 -48.14 -10.34 -22.87
N GLY A 59 -48.13 -9.09 -23.36
CA GLY A 59 -49.31 -8.22 -23.38
C GLY A 59 -49.19 -6.94 -22.55
N GLY A 60 -49.13 -5.81 -23.25
CA GLY A 60 -49.03 -4.47 -22.68
C GLY A 60 -50.32 -3.87 -22.11
N VAL A 61 -50.21 -2.54 -21.92
CA VAL A 61 -51.26 -1.51 -21.78
C VAL A 61 -51.31 -0.82 -20.41
N THR A 62 -51.43 0.49 -20.56
CA THR A 62 -51.34 1.71 -19.76
C THR A 62 -52.42 1.99 -18.70
N LEU A 63 -52.08 2.99 -17.87
CA LEU A 63 -52.88 4.09 -17.30
C LEU A 63 -53.33 4.05 -15.82
N ASN A 64 -52.97 5.17 -15.15
CA ASN A 64 -53.71 5.94 -14.15
C ASN A 64 -53.90 5.35 -12.73
N THR A 65 -54.02 6.09 -11.63
CA THR A 65 -53.78 7.46 -11.10
C THR A 65 -54.24 7.37 -9.62
N LEU A 66 -53.85 8.33 -8.78
CA LEU A 66 -54.42 8.74 -7.47
C LEU A 66 -53.50 8.39 -6.28
N ARG A 67 -52.80 9.35 -5.66
CA ARG A 67 -53.20 10.50 -4.79
C ARG A 67 -53.39 10.13 -3.31
N ALA A 68 -52.60 10.84 -2.49
CA ALA A 68 -52.92 11.41 -1.17
C ALA A 68 -53.14 10.41 -0.01
N THR A 69 -52.79 10.64 1.26
CA THR A 69 -52.42 11.84 2.04
C THR A 69 -51.84 11.38 3.39
N SER A 70 -51.27 12.34 4.12
CA SER A 70 -50.65 12.31 5.46
C SER A 70 -51.38 11.58 6.60
N ILE A 71 -50.66 11.30 7.70
CA ILE A 71 -50.86 11.89 9.06
C ILE A 71 -49.91 11.21 10.08
N ILE A 72 -49.01 12.00 10.67
CA ILE A 72 -48.39 11.90 12.03
C ILE A 72 -49.28 12.82 12.90
N PRO A 73 -49.51 12.71 14.25
CA PRO A 73 -48.56 12.42 15.34
C PRO A 73 -49.08 11.67 16.59
N LYS A 74 -48.20 11.25 17.50
CA LYS A 74 -48.04 11.85 18.86
C LYS A 74 -47.26 10.97 19.87
N GLU A 75 -46.58 11.72 20.72
CA GLU A 75 -45.75 11.43 21.89
C GLU A 75 -46.44 10.61 23.01
N SER A 76 -45.66 9.92 23.87
CA SER A 76 -45.40 10.37 25.27
C SER A 76 -44.85 9.28 26.21
N LYS A 77 -43.72 9.62 26.85
CA LYS A 77 -43.27 9.54 28.27
C LYS A 77 -43.56 8.35 29.22
N SER A 78 -42.55 8.18 30.10
CA SER A 78 -42.49 7.62 31.47
C SER A 78 -42.16 6.12 31.55
N ALA A 79 -41.12 5.61 32.23
CA ALA A 79 -40.46 5.83 33.53
C ALA A 79 -40.80 4.69 34.52
N ALA A 80 -39.75 4.27 35.24
CA ALA A 80 -39.72 3.60 36.56
C ALA A 80 -39.44 2.08 36.65
N ALA A 81 -38.36 1.82 37.39
CA ALA A 81 -38.24 0.94 38.55
C ALA A 81 -37.74 -0.52 38.41
N SER A 82 -36.78 -0.77 39.31
CA SER A 82 -36.02 -1.96 39.71
C SER A 82 -36.84 -3.16 40.18
N VAL A 83 -36.30 -4.38 40.04
CA VAL A 83 -36.36 -5.44 41.07
C VAL A 83 -35.10 -6.34 41.00
N THR A 84 -34.52 -6.56 42.17
CA THR A 84 -33.46 -7.50 42.57
C THR A 84 -33.92 -8.97 42.65
N SER A 85 -33.05 -9.95 42.39
CA SER A 85 -32.85 -11.07 43.32
C SER A 85 -31.57 -11.86 43.03
N SER A 86 -30.90 -12.23 44.13
CA SER A 86 -29.78 -13.15 44.22
C SER A 86 -30.30 -14.47 44.78
N ALA A 87 -29.73 -15.61 44.35
CA ALA A 87 -29.66 -16.81 45.19
C ALA A 87 -28.49 -17.71 44.75
N HIS A 88 -27.52 -17.83 45.65
CA HIS A 88 -26.57 -18.95 45.76
C HIS A 88 -27.29 -20.28 46.03
N VAL A 89 -26.61 -21.41 45.76
CA VAL A 89 -26.33 -22.49 46.72
C VAL A 89 -25.42 -23.56 46.06
N THR A 90 -24.27 -23.80 46.70
CA THR A 90 -23.31 -24.94 46.65
C THR A 90 -24.00 -26.24 47.13
N VAL A 91 -23.61 -27.49 46.86
CA VAL A 91 -22.41 -28.35 47.12
C VAL A 91 -22.83 -29.73 46.51
N ASP A 92 -22.02 -30.72 46.12
CA ASP A 92 -21.02 -31.48 46.87
C ASP A 92 -20.36 -32.52 45.93
N ALA A 93 -19.19 -33.00 46.37
CA ALA A 93 -18.36 -34.01 45.75
C ALA A 93 -18.88 -35.44 45.94
N ASP A 94 -18.47 -36.38 45.08
CA ASP A 94 -17.89 -37.64 45.56
C ASP A 94 -17.17 -38.46 44.46
N THR A 95 -16.13 -39.13 44.95
CA THR A 95 -15.17 -40.06 44.35
C THR A 95 -15.79 -41.34 43.75
N ASN A 96 -15.14 -42.00 42.78
CA ASN A 96 -14.32 -43.23 42.99
C ASN A 96 -13.98 -44.03 41.69
N SER A 97 -12.74 -44.55 41.67
CA SER A 97 -12.23 -45.84 41.15
C SER A 97 -12.40 -46.32 39.68
N ASP A 98 -11.23 -46.48 39.04
CA ASP A 98 -10.65 -47.68 38.38
C ASP A 98 -11.53 -48.69 37.63
N ILE A 99 -11.08 -49.08 36.41
CA ILE A 99 -10.94 -50.47 35.92
C ILE A 99 -10.03 -50.51 34.68
N GLU A 100 -9.00 -51.37 34.74
CA GLU A 100 -8.10 -51.79 33.67
C GLU A 100 -8.77 -52.68 32.60
N ARG A 101 -8.22 -52.69 31.36
CA ARG A 101 -8.03 -53.84 30.44
C ARG A 101 -7.34 -53.33 29.16
N LYS A 102 -6.02 -53.52 28.98
CA LYS A 102 -5.28 -54.66 28.37
C LYS A 102 -5.65 -55.02 26.92
N ASP A 103 -4.67 -54.73 26.05
CA ASP A 103 -4.09 -55.50 24.94
C ASP A 103 -4.98 -56.15 23.88
N THR A 104 -4.69 -55.87 22.59
CA THR A 104 -4.04 -56.86 21.69
C THR A 104 -3.73 -56.30 20.29
N ASP A 105 -2.52 -56.61 19.83
CA ASP A 105 -1.97 -56.51 18.47
C ASP A 105 -2.86 -57.04 17.35
N ARG A 106 -2.66 -56.51 16.12
CA ARG A 106 -2.24 -57.32 14.95
C ARG A 106 -1.97 -56.48 13.70
N ASP A 107 -0.71 -56.55 13.26
CA ASP A 107 -0.24 -56.34 11.88
C ASP A 107 -1.00 -57.19 10.87
N LEU A 108 -1.29 -56.62 9.69
CA LEU A 108 -1.39 -57.32 8.41
C LEU A 108 -1.23 -56.33 7.23
N ASP A 109 -0.20 -56.55 6.43
CA ASP A 109 0.06 -56.03 5.07
C ASP A 109 0.34 -57.29 4.19
N PRO A 110 0.43 -57.32 2.84
CA PRO A 110 0.14 -56.33 1.78
C PRO A 110 -0.57 -56.89 0.50
N LYS A 111 -0.68 -56.04 -0.55
CA LYS A 111 -0.96 -56.28 -2.01
C LYS A 111 -2.46 -56.16 -2.42
N LEU A 112 -2.89 -55.47 -3.49
CA LEU A 112 -2.37 -55.36 -4.87
C LEU A 112 -3.03 -54.20 -5.69
N SER A 113 -2.29 -53.67 -6.68
CA SER A 113 -2.72 -53.08 -7.97
C SER A 113 -3.31 -51.64 -8.01
N ARG A 114 -2.49 -50.62 -8.31
CA ARG A 114 -2.19 -50.08 -9.66
C ARG A 114 -3.38 -49.58 -10.50
N ARG A 115 -3.51 -48.25 -10.61
CA ARG A 115 -3.62 -47.52 -11.89
C ARG A 115 -3.15 -46.07 -11.74
N SER A 116 -2.40 -45.65 -12.76
CA SER A 116 -1.57 -44.45 -12.88
C SER A 116 -2.30 -43.24 -13.47
N SER A 117 -1.91 -42.03 -13.07
CA SER A 117 -1.69 -40.90 -13.99
C SER A 117 -0.79 -39.82 -13.36
N SER A 118 0.51 -39.92 -13.67
CA SER A 118 1.47 -38.85 -13.96
C SER A 118 1.20 -37.41 -13.47
N HIS A 119 2.10 -36.88 -12.62
CA HIS A 119 2.74 -35.58 -12.83
C HIS A 119 4.15 -35.60 -12.21
N SER A 120 5.15 -35.37 -13.07
CA SER A 120 6.57 -35.48 -12.76
C SER A 120 7.04 -34.34 -11.86
N GLN A 121 7.71 -34.69 -10.76
CA GLN A 121 8.61 -33.80 -10.03
C GLN A 121 9.83 -33.47 -10.90
N LEU A 122 10.17 -32.19 -11.01
CA LEU A 122 11.44 -31.73 -11.54
C LEU A 122 12.20 -31.02 -10.42
N LEU A 123 13.05 -31.79 -9.75
CA LEU A 123 14.28 -31.32 -9.10
C LEU A 123 15.15 -30.64 -10.16
N LEU A 124 15.61 -29.41 -9.91
CA LEU A 124 16.75 -28.85 -10.65
C LEU A 124 17.79 -28.24 -9.72
N HIS A 125 18.96 -28.83 -9.87
CA HIS A 125 20.25 -28.61 -9.26
C HIS A 125 20.71 -27.16 -9.10
N ALA A 126 21.46 -26.94 -8.01
CA ALA A 126 22.39 -25.85 -7.83
C ALA A 126 23.44 -25.78 -8.96
N SER A 127 23.78 -24.57 -9.40
CA SER A 127 24.96 -24.30 -10.22
C SER A 127 25.56 -22.94 -9.82
N SER A 128 26.85 -22.94 -9.49
CA SER A 128 27.65 -21.83 -8.95
C SER A 128 28.09 -20.78 -10.01
N PRO A 129 28.97 -19.83 -9.64
CA PRO A 129 28.72 -18.39 -9.50
C PRO A 129 28.97 -17.56 -10.80
N ILE A 130 28.34 -16.39 -10.92
CA ILE A 130 28.57 -15.45 -12.03
C ILE A 130 29.42 -14.27 -11.54
N GLY A 131 30.60 -14.10 -12.15
CA GLY A 131 31.55 -13.04 -11.84
C GLY A 131 31.16 -11.68 -12.41
N VAL A 132 31.53 -10.63 -11.66
CA VAL A 132 31.46 -9.22 -12.06
C VAL A 132 32.78 -8.87 -12.75
N GLN A 133 32.74 -8.42 -14.02
CA GLN A 133 33.89 -7.78 -14.66
C GLN A 133 33.70 -6.27 -14.66
N ILE A 134 34.58 -5.57 -13.94
CA ILE A 134 34.76 -4.12 -13.98
C ILE A 134 35.95 -3.88 -14.92
N GLN A 135 35.71 -3.38 -16.13
CA GLN A 135 36.79 -3.03 -17.03
C GLN A 135 37.08 -1.52 -16.90
N ALA A 136 38.19 -1.18 -16.25
CA ALA A 136 38.82 0.12 -16.41
C ALA A 136 39.78 0.02 -17.58
N THR A 137 39.42 0.56 -18.74
CA THR A 137 40.35 0.65 -19.87
C THR A 137 41.16 1.94 -19.74
N SER A 138 42.46 1.80 -19.43
CA SER A 138 43.47 2.80 -19.76
C SER A 138 43.93 2.55 -21.19
N SER A 139 43.74 3.50 -22.10
CA SER A 139 44.38 3.46 -23.41
C SER A 139 45.46 4.53 -23.46
N ASN A 140 46.72 4.10 -23.29
CA ASN A 140 47.87 4.70 -23.95
C ASN A 140 47.77 4.31 -25.43
N GLU A 141 47.65 5.28 -26.34
CA GLU A 141 48.11 5.10 -27.71
C GLU A 141 48.85 6.36 -28.17
N ASP A 142 50.10 6.12 -28.59
CA ASP A 142 51.06 7.06 -29.13
C ASP A 142 50.53 7.75 -30.39
N ILE A 143 50.57 9.09 -30.40
CA ILE A 143 50.39 9.88 -31.62
C ILE A 143 51.74 10.00 -32.32
N GLY A 144 51.77 9.59 -33.59
CA GLY A 144 52.93 9.66 -34.45
C GLY A 144 53.52 11.06 -34.62
N SER A 145 54.85 11.08 -34.75
CA SER A 145 55.69 12.20 -35.15
C SER A 145 55.16 12.99 -36.36
N SER A 146 55.01 14.31 -36.22
CA SER A 146 55.66 15.31 -37.10
C SER A 146 55.36 16.77 -36.68
N GLY A 147 56.43 17.53 -36.42
CA GLY A 147 56.54 18.96 -36.79
C GLY A 147 55.91 20.05 -35.91
N GLY A 148 56.72 20.64 -35.01
CA GLY A 148 56.92 22.10 -34.96
C GLY A 148 56.13 22.98 -33.98
N GLY A 149 56.80 23.44 -32.92
CA GLY A 149 56.77 24.86 -32.52
C GLY A 149 55.88 25.31 -31.36
N GLY A 150 56.44 25.31 -30.14
CA GLY A 150 56.50 26.49 -29.24
C GLY A 150 55.24 27.01 -28.52
N GLY A 151 55.32 27.03 -27.17
CA GLY A 151 54.69 28.07 -26.34
C GLY A 151 53.54 27.58 -25.43
N GLY A 152 53.86 27.31 -24.17
CA GLY A 152 52.86 26.96 -23.15
C GLY A 152 52.08 28.14 -22.62
N VAL A 153 50.82 27.90 -22.23
CA VAL A 153 50.10 28.62 -21.18
C VAL A 153 49.24 27.59 -20.44
N GLY A 154 49.46 27.46 -19.13
CA GLY A 154 48.65 26.61 -18.25
C GLY A 154 47.28 27.23 -18.00
N GLY A 155 46.23 26.44 -18.26
CA GLY A 155 44.88 26.66 -17.77
C GLY A 155 44.43 25.36 -17.11
N GLY A 156 44.28 25.35 -15.79
CA GLY A 156 43.70 24.23 -15.06
C GLY A 156 42.21 24.13 -15.37
N ASP A 157 41.85 23.28 -16.31
CA ASP A 157 40.45 22.94 -16.59
C ASP A 157 40.03 21.80 -15.66
N THR A 158 39.42 22.15 -14.52
CA THR A 158 38.68 21.18 -13.70
C THR A 158 37.38 20.83 -14.40
N SER A 159 37.47 20.03 -15.47
CA SER A 159 36.30 19.44 -16.09
C SER A 159 35.64 18.49 -15.08
N ALA A 160 34.49 18.92 -14.56
CA ALA A 160 33.68 18.11 -13.65
C ALA A 160 33.28 16.82 -14.39
N LYS A 161 33.86 15.68 -13.99
CA LYS A 161 33.55 14.38 -14.59
C LYS A 161 32.06 14.09 -14.45
N GLN A 162 31.35 14.03 -15.56
CA GLN A 162 29.93 13.68 -15.60
C GLN A 162 29.79 12.15 -15.64
N PHE A 163 28.89 11.61 -14.82
CA PHE A 163 28.58 10.18 -14.74
C PHE A 163 27.06 9.99 -14.92
N TRP A 164 26.65 8.86 -15.50
CA TRP A 164 25.24 8.54 -15.74
C TRP A 164 24.90 7.06 -15.48
N VAL A 165 23.61 6.80 -15.32
CA VAL A 165 23.00 5.47 -15.18
C VAL A 165 22.05 5.25 -16.37
N ALA A 166 22.14 4.08 -17.04
CA ALA A 166 21.25 3.72 -18.14
C ALA A 166 20.36 2.52 -17.74
N THR A 167 19.05 2.63 -17.98
CA THR A 167 18.11 1.51 -17.82
C THR A 167 17.24 1.37 -19.08
N SER A 168 16.97 0.13 -19.49
CA SER A 168 16.05 -0.17 -20.60
C SER A 168 14.65 -0.41 -20.04
N VAL A 169 13.74 0.55 -20.23
CA VAL A 169 12.32 0.34 -19.90
C VAL A 169 11.66 -0.42 -21.05
N CYS A 170 11.14 -1.61 -20.78
CA CYS A 170 10.63 -2.51 -21.82
C CYS A 170 9.36 -1.96 -22.48
N SER A 171 9.31 -2.02 -23.81
CA SER A 171 8.14 -1.69 -24.62
C SER A 171 7.12 -2.84 -24.58
N SER A 172 6.02 -2.69 -23.84
CA SER A 172 4.81 -3.49 -24.08
C SER A 172 3.75 -2.62 -24.77
N TYR A 173 3.16 -3.14 -25.85
CA TYR A 173 1.92 -2.56 -26.36
C TYR A 173 0.81 -2.99 -25.42
N GLN A 174 0.11 -2.05 -24.81
CA GLN A 174 -1.11 -2.36 -24.05
C GLN A 174 -2.31 -1.71 -24.73
N GLN A 175 -3.34 -2.52 -24.95
CA GLN A 175 -4.67 -2.08 -25.32
C GLN A 175 -5.40 -1.75 -24.02
N VAL A 176 -5.64 -0.47 -23.76
CA VAL A 176 -6.44 -0.01 -22.62
C VAL A 176 -7.62 0.77 -23.21
N GLY A 177 -8.84 0.29 -22.98
CA GLY A 177 -10.05 0.95 -23.47
C GLY A 177 -10.10 1.16 -24.99
N GLY A 178 -9.56 0.22 -25.79
CA GLY A 178 -9.48 0.34 -27.25
C GLY A 178 -8.34 1.23 -27.79
N THR A 179 -7.64 1.96 -26.91
CA THR A 179 -6.49 2.81 -27.30
C THR A 179 -5.19 2.04 -27.15
N ARG A 180 -4.36 2.07 -28.20
CA ARG A 180 -3.09 1.33 -28.29
C ARG A 180 -1.95 2.23 -27.81
N TYR A 181 -1.46 2.00 -26.59
CA TYR A 181 -0.31 2.74 -26.07
C TYR A 181 0.99 2.05 -26.49
N ARG A 182 1.91 2.82 -27.10
CA ARG A 182 3.28 2.39 -27.35
C ARG A 182 4.11 2.73 -26.11
N LEU A 183 4.46 1.76 -25.26
CA LEU A 183 5.59 1.98 -24.36
C LEU A 183 6.83 2.14 -25.24
N MET A 184 7.37 3.34 -25.33
CA MET A 184 8.67 3.55 -25.97
C MET A 184 9.76 3.17 -24.97
N SER A 185 10.85 2.58 -25.45
CA SER A 185 12.08 2.47 -24.67
C SER A 185 12.52 3.88 -24.30
N ALA A 186 12.32 4.24 -23.04
CA ALA A 186 12.78 5.52 -22.51
C ALA A 186 14.23 5.32 -22.07
N HIS A 187 15.17 5.79 -22.88
CA HIS A 187 16.52 6.05 -22.38
C HIS A 187 16.46 7.34 -21.58
N ARG A 188 16.77 7.27 -20.30
CA ARG A 188 16.89 8.44 -19.44
C ARG A 188 18.31 8.53 -18.90
N ARG A 189 18.81 9.76 -18.84
CA ARG A 189 20.09 10.13 -18.26
C ARG A 189 19.80 11.00 -17.06
N TRP A 190 20.56 10.79 -15.99
CA TRP A 190 20.49 11.58 -14.78
C TRP A 190 21.90 12.07 -14.45
N PHE A 191 22.03 13.36 -14.16
CA PHE A 191 23.32 13.93 -13.80
C PHE A 191 23.53 13.85 -12.29
N LEU A 192 24.72 13.43 -11.86
CA LEU A 192 25.01 13.31 -10.41
C LEU A 192 24.97 14.64 -9.66
N HIS A 193 25.23 15.77 -10.32
CA HIS A 193 25.07 17.08 -9.68
C HIS A 193 23.59 17.44 -9.47
N GLU A 194 22.64 16.78 -10.15
CA GLU A 194 21.22 16.98 -9.89
C GLU A 194 20.72 16.09 -8.74
N LEU A 195 21.50 15.07 -8.34
CA LEU A 195 21.12 14.15 -7.26
C LEU A 195 21.15 14.87 -5.91
N ARG A 196 20.00 14.89 -5.22
CA ARG A 196 19.81 15.50 -3.90
C ARG A 196 19.70 14.49 -2.78
N GLU A 197 18.99 13.40 -3.04
CA GLU A 197 18.81 12.33 -2.06
C GLU A 197 18.87 10.97 -2.76
N ILE A 198 19.29 9.97 -2.01
CA ILE A 198 19.29 8.58 -2.40
C ILE A 198 18.75 7.82 -1.21
N TYR A 199 17.90 6.82 -1.36
CA TYR A 199 17.43 6.07 -0.19
C TYR A 199 17.35 4.59 -0.46
N TYR A 200 17.69 3.79 0.56
CA TYR A 200 17.37 2.38 0.56
C TYR A 200 15.86 2.21 0.58
N ARG A 201 15.38 1.31 -0.28
CA ARG A 201 13.97 1.00 -0.42
C ARG A 201 13.75 -0.49 -0.38
N ARG A 202 12.53 -0.83 0.01
CA ARG A 202 12.01 -2.18 -0.05
C ARG A 202 11.21 -2.36 -1.33
N TYR A 203 11.25 -3.56 -1.88
CA TYR A 203 10.32 -4.00 -2.90
C TYR A 203 9.79 -5.37 -2.48
N GLN A 204 8.47 -5.50 -2.32
CA GLN A 204 7.84 -6.70 -1.75
C GLN A 204 8.48 -7.10 -0.40
N LEU A 205 8.68 -6.11 0.47
CA LEU A 205 9.29 -6.25 1.80
C LEU A 205 10.77 -6.67 1.82
N ARG A 206 11.41 -6.87 0.67
CA ARG A 206 12.84 -7.18 0.56
C ARG A 206 13.64 -5.90 0.36
N GLU A 207 14.77 -5.75 1.02
CA GLU A 207 15.57 -4.52 0.95
C GLU A 207 16.43 -4.47 -0.33
N CYS A 208 15.84 -4.68 -1.50
CA CYS A 208 16.57 -4.83 -2.76
C CYS A 208 16.40 -3.66 -3.73
N ALA A 209 15.92 -2.50 -3.25
CA ALA A 209 15.66 -1.34 -4.09
C ALA A 209 16.40 -0.08 -3.59
N VAL A 210 16.58 0.86 -4.51
CA VAL A 210 17.11 2.20 -4.23
C VAL A 210 16.25 3.24 -4.94
N GLU A 211 15.99 4.37 -4.29
CA GLU A 211 15.30 5.50 -4.90
C GLU A 211 16.19 6.72 -4.94
N LEU A 212 16.22 7.41 -6.08
CA LEU A 212 17.03 8.60 -6.34
C LEU A 212 16.11 9.81 -6.53
N PHE A 213 16.41 10.92 -5.85
CA PHE A 213 15.66 12.18 -5.91
C PHE A 213 16.52 13.28 -6.50
N PHE A 214 15.98 14.02 -7.46
CA PHE A 214 16.72 15.00 -8.26
C PHE A 214 16.25 16.44 -8.00
N SER A 215 17.02 17.40 -8.49
CA SER A 215 16.75 18.84 -8.32
C SER A 215 15.53 19.37 -9.06
N ASP A 216 14.97 18.58 -9.98
CA ASP A 216 13.72 18.86 -10.69
C ASP A 216 12.48 18.29 -9.98
N ASP A 217 12.63 17.88 -8.72
CA ASP A 217 11.63 17.22 -7.87
C ASP A 217 11.14 15.86 -8.42
N THR A 218 11.80 15.30 -9.44
CA THR A 218 11.51 13.93 -9.88
C THR A 218 12.25 12.91 -9.00
N SER A 219 11.61 11.77 -8.81
CA SER A 219 12.23 10.62 -8.14
C SER A 219 12.07 9.34 -8.95
N TRP A 220 13.04 8.44 -8.80
CA TRP A 220 13.12 7.21 -9.57
C TRP A 220 13.46 6.03 -8.67
N LEU A 221 12.53 5.06 -8.58
CA LEU A 221 12.72 3.81 -7.86
C LEU A 221 13.32 2.74 -8.77
N PHE A 222 14.46 2.18 -8.35
CA PHE A 222 15.14 1.08 -9.01
C PHE A 222 15.08 -0.16 -8.13
N ASN A 223 14.34 -1.17 -8.57
CA ASN A 223 14.39 -2.49 -7.98
C ASN A 223 15.52 -3.31 -8.61
N LEU A 224 16.44 -3.80 -7.78
CA LEU A 224 17.64 -4.52 -8.19
C LEU A 224 17.53 -6.02 -7.91
N TYR A 225 16.45 -6.45 -7.25
CA TYR A 225 16.14 -7.83 -6.87
C TYR A 225 17.20 -8.52 -6.01
N ASP A 226 18.24 -7.80 -5.60
CA ASP A 226 19.41 -8.27 -4.87
C ASP A 226 19.97 -7.15 -3.98
N GLU A 227 20.16 -7.45 -2.70
CA GLU A 227 20.61 -6.49 -1.68
C GLU A 227 22.08 -6.11 -1.89
N HIS A 228 22.91 -7.07 -2.32
CA HIS A 228 24.33 -6.82 -2.58
C HIS A 228 24.51 -5.88 -3.77
N LYS A 229 23.72 -6.04 -4.84
CA LYS A 229 23.71 -5.11 -5.98
C LYS A 229 23.26 -3.71 -5.58
N ARG A 230 22.23 -3.59 -4.73
CA ARG A 230 21.81 -2.31 -4.14
C ARG A 230 22.97 -1.64 -3.42
N ASP A 231 23.65 -2.36 -2.55
CA ASP A 231 24.78 -1.84 -1.78
C ASP A 231 25.94 -1.41 -2.69
N MET A 232 26.27 -2.23 -3.70
CA MET A 232 27.30 -1.91 -4.68
C MET A 232 26.99 -0.63 -5.46
N ILE A 233 25.75 -0.46 -5.92
CA ILE A 233 25.33 0.74 -6.67
C ILE A 233 25.36 1.96 -5.78
N PHE A 234 24.83 1.87 -4.56
CA PHE A 234 24.88 2.95 -3.60
C PHE A 234 26.32 3.37 -3.30
N ALA A 235 27.18 2.42 -2.95
CA ALA A 235 28.60 2.67 -2.69
C ALA A 235 29.30 3.30 -3.90
N LYS A 236 28.97 2.83 -5.12
CA LYS A 236 29.51 3.40 -6.35
C LYS A 236 29.08 4.85 -6.55
N ILE A 237 27.79 5.16 -6.41
CA ILE A 237 27.28 6.54 -6.54
C ILE A 237 27.93 7.45 -5.49
N MET A 238 28.02 7.00 -4.23
CA MET A 238 28.67 7.76 -3.16
C MET A 238 30.16 7.98 -3.41
N SER A 239 30.88 7.00 -3.98
CA SER A 239 32.30 7.16 -4.36
C SER A 239 32.55 8.25 -5.41
N LEU A 240 31.52 8.62 -6.16
CA LEU A 240 31.56 9.69 -7.17
C LEU A 240 31.29 11.08 -6.57
N SER A 241 31.07 11.16 -5.25
CA SER A 241 30.88 12.40 -4.48
C SER A 241 29.84 13.35 -5.10
N PRO A 242 28.54 12.98 -5.13
CA PRO A 242 27.50 13.85 -5.66
C PRO A 242 27.47 15.17 -4.89
N SER A 243 27.56 16.30 -5.60
CA SER A 243 27.86 17.61 -5.00
C SER A 243 26.68 18.25 -4.27
N ASN A 244 25.45 17.84 -4.58
CA ASN A 244 24.21 18.51 -4.16
C ASN A 244 23.37 17.68 -3.18
N LEU A 245 23.98 16.70 -2.50
CA LEU A 245 23.29 15.93 -1.47
C LEU A 245 22.86 16.83 -0.32
N ILE A 246 21.58 16.79 0.03
CA ILE A 246 21.00 17.64 1.08
C ILE A 246 21.15 17.04 2.48
N GLU A 247 21.49 15.76 2.57
CA GLU A 247 21.62 15.01 3.81
C GLU A 247 22.88 14.13 3.78
N LYS A 248 23.28 13.65 4.96
CA LYS A 248 24.45 12.78 5.09
C LYS A 248 24.17 11.40 4.49
N PRO A 249 25.15 10.74 3.83
CA PRO A 249 24.98 9.41 3.25
C PRO A 249 24.44 8.35 4.21
N GLU A 250 24.73 8.46 5.50
CA GLU A 250 24.26 7.51 6.52
C GLU A 250 22.75 7.60 6.79
N TYR A 251 22.12 8.73 6.48
CA TYR A 251 20.68 8.93 6.70
C TYR A 251 19.84 8.25 5.62
N PHE A 252 20.47 8.02 4.47
CA PHE A 252 19.88 7.38 3.30
C PHE A 252 19.72 5.87 3.45
N THR A 253 20.51 5.25 4.33
CA THR A 253 20.53 3.80 4.53
C THR A 253 19.89 3.36 5.84
N ASP A 254 19.87 4.22 6.87
CA ASP A 254 19.30 3.92 8.18
C ASP A 254 18.34 5.02 8.65
N ALA A 255 17.04 4.72 8.54
CA ALA A 255 15.97 5.60 8.95
C ALA A 255 16.01 5.92 10.46
N ARG A 256 16.37 4.96 11.32
CA ARG A 256 16.42 5.18 12.78
C ARG A 256 17.56 6.15 13.11
N LYS A 257 18.71 5.97 12.47
CA LYS A 257 19.85 6.88 12.59
C LYS A 257 19.53 8.25 12.02
N ALA A 258 18.84 8.31 10.88
CA ALA A 258 18.38 9.57 10.29
C ALA A 258 17.50 10.35 11.28
N ILE A 259 16.47 9.72 11.86
CA ILE A 259 15.57 10.37 12.83
C ILE A 259 16.33 10.87 14.06
N LYS A 260 17.20 10.02 14.63
CA LYS A 260 17.96 10.35 15.85
C LYS A 260 18.95 11.50 15.62
N THR A 261 19.65 11.50 14.49
CA THR A 261 20.76 12.44 14.25
C THR A 261 20.29 13.76 13.64
N SER A 262 19.27 13.73 12.78
CA SER A 262 18.67 14.95 12.19
C SER A 262 17.81 15.74 13.18
N GLN A 263 17.38 15.10 14.28
CA GLN A 263 16.47 15.67 15.27
C GLN A 263 15.17 16.21 14.65
N ILE A 264 14.66 15.59 13.57
CA ILE A 264 13.44 16.05 12.89
C ILE A 264 12.22 16.15 13.82
N HIS A 265 12.14 15.28 14.83
CA HIS A 265 11.08 15.32 15.84
C HIS A 265 11.17 16.59 16.70
N HIS A 266 12.37 17.05 17.07
CA HIS A 266 12.55 18.32 17.78
C HIS A 266 12.18 19.52 16.90
N LYS A 267 12.48 19.49 15.60
CA LYS A 267 12.05 20.54 14.66
C LYS A 267 10.52 20.61 14.58
N TRP A 268 9.85 19.46 14.51
CA TRP A 268 8.39 19.39 14.56
C TRP A 268 7.82 19.90 15.89
N CYS A 269 8.36 19.48 17.06
CA CYS A 269 7.91 19.99 18.36
C CYS A 269 8.11 21.51 18.53
N ARG A 270 9.13 22.09 17.87
CA ARG A 270 9.37 23.55 17.84
C ARG A 270 8.57 24.27 16.75
N ARG A 271 7.70 23.57 16.01
CA ARG A 271 6.90 24.10 14.89
C ARG A 271 7.72 24.65 13.73
N GLU A 272 8.95 24.16 13.57
CA GLU A 272 9.78 24.41 12.38
C GLU A 272 9.38 23.52 11.21
N LEU A 273 8.59 22.47 11.48
CA LEU A 273 7.94 21.62 10.50
C LEU A 273 6.45 21.57 10.82
N SER A 274 5.61 21.66 9.79
CA SER A 274 4.17 21.40 9.92
C SER A 274 3.91 19.92 10.23
N ASN A 275 2.71 19.60 10.70
CA ASN A 275 2.28 18.22 10.91
C ASN A 275 2.36 17.43 9.60
N PHE A 276 1.89 18.02 8.49
CA PHE A 276 1.97 17.40 7.17
C PHE A 276 3.41 17.15 6.73
N GLU A 277 4.32 18.14 6.87
CA GLU A 277 5.73 17.97 6.49
C GLU A 277 6.41 16.87 7.31
N TYR A 278 6.12 16.80 8.60
CA TYR A 278 6.65 15.76 9.48
C TYR A 278 6.13 14.38 9.09
N LEU A 279 4.83 14.24 8.81
CA LEU A 279 4.25 12.99 8.31
C LEU A 279 4.87 12.56 6.98
N MET A 280 5.10 13.48 6.04
CA MET A 280 5.73 13.14 4.77
C MET A 280 7.18 12.69 4.96
N LYS A 281 7.94 13.33 5.86
CA LYS A 281 9.30 12.86 6.23
C LYS A 281 9.27 11.47 6.84
N LEU A 282 8.35 11.19 7.76
CA LEU A 282 8.21 9.85 8.36
C LEU A 282 7.86 8.79 7.31
N ASN A 283 6.96 9.09 6.37
CA ASN A 283 6.64 8.21 5.26
C ASN A 283 7.89 7.88 4.42
N THR A 284 8.65 8.90 3.99
CA THR A 284 9.89 8.72 3.21
C THR A 284 10.92 7.88 3.95
N LEU A 285 11.15 8.16 5.24
CA LEU A 285 12.08 7.42 6.08
C LEU A 285 11.61 5.99 6.34
N ALA A 286 10.30 5.76 6.44
CA ALA A 286 9.71 4.43 6.52
C ALA A 286 9.75 3.67 5.19
N GLY A 287 10.34 4.23 4.13
CA GLY A 287 10.51 3.60 2.82
C GLY A 287 9.28 3.69 1.91
N ARG A 288 8.27 4.48 2.29
CA ARG A 288 7.09 4.71 1.45
C ARG A 288 7.41 5.66 0.30
N THR A 289 6.80 5.44 -0.85
CA THR A 289 7.09 6.17 -2.09
C THR A 289 5.89 6.23 -3.02
N PHE A 290 5.79 7.30 -3.80
CA PHE A 290 4.83 7.44 -4.89
C PHE A 290 5.13 6.53 -6.10
N ASN A 291 6.36 6.02 -6.23
CA ASN A 291 6.79 5.15 -7.33
C ASN A 291 6.38 3.68 -7.16
N ASP A 292 5.87 3.28 -5.99
CA ASP A 292 5.33 1.94 -5.72
C ASP A 292 4.00 2.06 -4.97
N LEU A 293 2.88 1.83 -5.67
CA LEU A 293 1.54 1.94 -5.10
C LEU A 293 1.26 0.93 -3.99
N THR A 294 2.05 -0.14 -3.87
CA THR A 294 1.94 -1.10 -2.75
C THR A 294 2.53 -0.55 -1.45
N GLN A 295 3.38 0.48 -1.54
CA GLN A 295 4.07 1.15 -0.44
C GLN A 295 3.81 2.67 -0.46
N TYR A 296 2.61 3.07 -0.90
CA TYR A 296 2.22 4.47 -1.01
C TYR A 296 2.28 5.18 0.36
N PRO A 297 2.55 6.49 0.40
CA PRO A 297 2.46 7.25 1.65
C PRO A 297 1.08 7.15 2.30
N VAL A 298 1.06 7.09 3.63
CA VAL A 298 -0.15 7.00 4.46
C VAL A 298 -0.22 8.18 5.43
N VAL A 299 -1.41 8.72 5.62
CA VAL A 299 -1.73 9.82 6.55
C VAL A 299 -3.05 9.50 7.27
N PRO A 300 -3.28 10.02 8.48
CA PRO A 300 -4.47 9.67 9.26
C PRO A 300 -5.75 10.26 8.65
N TRP A 301 -6.90 9.65 8.90
CA TRP A 301 -8.14 10.44 9.01
C TRP A 301 -8.04 11.36 10.24
N VAL A 302 -8.33 12.65 10.09
CA VAL A 302 -8.30 13.61 11.22
C VAL A 302 -9.68 14.07 11.67
N LEU A 303 -10.62 14.22 10.74
CA LEU A 303 -12.02 14.56 11.03
C LEU A 303 -12.89 13.30 11.07
N ARG A 304 -13.98 13.39 11.83
CA ARG A 304 -15.05 12.38 11.87
C ARG A 304 -16.44 12.91 11.48
N ASP A 305 -16.60 14.23 11.36
CA ASP A 305 -17.85 14.86 10.95
C ASP A 305 -17.85 15.16 9.44
N PHE A 306 -18.63 14.36 8.71
CA PHE A 306 -18.87 14.50 7.27
C PHE A 306 -20.36 14.71 6.95
N GLU A 307 -21.19 14.99 7.96
CA GLU A 307 -22.65 15.11 7.84
C GLU A 307 -23.15 16.54 8.09
N SER A 308 -22.49 17.30 8.96
CA SER A 308 -22.95 18.63 9.37
C SER A 308 -22.85 19.68 8.25
N ASP A 309 -23.79 20.63 8.24
CA ASP A 309 -23.80 21.82 7.36
C ASP A 309 -22.69 22.82 7.66
N SER A 310 -22.13 22.77 8.86
CA SER A 310 -21.03 23.60 9.32
C SER A 310 -20.07 22.78 10.17
N LEU A 311 -18.79 23.11 10.11
CA LEU A 311 -17.74 22.45 10.87
C LEU A 311 -17.01 23.50 11.71
N ASP A 312 -16.93 23.27 13.02
CA ASP A 312 -16.17 24.09 13.96
C ASP A 312 -14.91 23.32 14.41
N LEU A 313 -13.74 23.76 13.95
CA LEU A 313 -12.46 23.13 14.28
C LEU A 313 -12.01 23.42 15.73
N SER A 314 -12.73 24.26 16.49
CA SER A 314 -12.49 24.41 17.93
C SER A 314 -13.21 23.34 18.76
N ASP A 315 -14.15 22.60 18.17
CA ASP A 315 -14.87 21.52 18.84
C ASP A 315 -14.14 20.18 18.69
N GLU A 316 -13.52 19.70 19.77
CA GLU A 316 -12.78 18.44 19.78
C GLU A 316 -13.61 17.23 19.29
N ARG A 317 -14.94 17.29 19.39
CA ARG A 317 -15.83 16.21 18.96
C ARG A 317 -15.83 15.98 17.45
N VAL A 318 -15.39 16.96 16.65
CA VAL A 318 -15.30 16.80 15.19
C VAL A 318 -14.07 16.00 14.76
N TYR A 319 -13.13 15.76 15.68
CA TYR A 319 -11.90 15.03 15.41
C TYR A 319 -12.04 13.54 15.70
N ARG A 320 -11.27 12.76 14.92
CA ARG A 320 -11.05 11.35 15.20
C ARG A 320 -10.13 11.20 16.42
N ASP A 321 -10.39 10.17 17.22
CA ASP A 321 -9.44 9.66 18.20
C ASP A 321 -8.19 9.06 17.51
N LEU A 322 -7.07 9.80 17.54
CA LEU A 322 -5.81 9.43 16.89
C LEU A 322 -5.04 8.34 17.66
N SER A 323 -5.41 8.05 18.91
CA SER A 323 -4.82 6.97 19.70
C SER A 323 -5.26 5.57 19.27
N LYS A 324 -6.30 5.48 18.42
CA LYS A 324 -6.93 4.24 17.98
C LYS A 324 -6.78 4.01 16.47
N PRO A 325 -6.46 2.77 16.04
CA PRO A 325 -6.53 2.41 14.62
C PRO A 325 -7.98 2.47 14.12
N MET A 326 -8.18 2.55 12.80
CA MET A 326 -9.52 2.67 12.19
C MET A 326 -10.48 1.60 12.72
N GLY A 327 -10.02 0.35 12.78
CA GLY A 327 -10.82 -0.79 13.22
C GLY A 327 -11.31 -0.70 14.67
N ALA A 328 -10.66 0.12 15.52
CA ALA A 328 -10.97 0.27 16.94
C ALA A 328 -11.82 1.51 17.28
N LEU A 329 -12.16 2.35 16.30
CA LEU A 329 -12.97 3.56 16.53
C LEU A 329 -14.42 3.27 16.91
N ASN A 330 -14.99 2.18 16.37
CA ASN A 330 -16.33 1.71 16.70
C ASN A 330 -16.20 0.52 17.66
N GLU A 331 -16.77 0.63 18.87
CA GLU A 331 -16.60 -0.35 19.95
C GLU A 331 -17.19 -1.72 19.60
N GLU A 332 -18.37 -1.78 19.00
CA GLU A 332 -19.00 -3.05 18.58
C GLU A 332 -18.14 -3.76 17.54
N ARG A 333 -17.58 -3.00 16.59
CA ARG A 333 -16.69 -3.55 15.58
C ARG A 333 -15.34 -3.97 16.16
N ALA A 334 -14.79 -3.20 17.10
CA ALA A 334 -13.56 -3.53 17.81
C ALA A 334 -13.70 -4.88 18.55
N ALA A 335 -14.84 -5.11 19.21
CA ALA A 335 -15.14 -6.38 19.86
C ALA A 335 -15.12 -7.57 18.88
N LYS A 336 -15.69 -7.41 17.67
CA LYS A 336 -15.65 -8.47 16.63
C LYS A 336 -14.23 -8.77 16.15
N PHE A 337 -13.36 -7.76 16.08
CA PHE A 337 -11.95 -7.97 15.73
C PHE A 337 -11.18 -8.66 16.84
N MET A 338 -11.49 -8.35 18.10
CA MET A 338 -10.92 -9.01 19.27
C MET A 338 -11.37 -10.47 19.38
N GLU A 339 -12.65 -10.74 19.22
CA GLU A 339 -13.20 -12.11 19.22
C GLU A 339 -12.51 -12.98 18.16
N ARG A 340 -12.31 -12.45 16.94
CA ARG A 340 -11.52 -13.14 15.90
C ARG A 340 -10.10 -13.41 16.37
N TYR A 341 -9.43 -12.41 16.93
CA TYR A 341 -8.04 -12.55 17.37
C TYR A 341 -7.91 -13.59 18.49
N GLU A 342 -8.82 -13.57 19.47
CA GLU A 342 -8.89 -14.52 20.57
C GLU A 342 -9.16 -15.94 20.08
N SER A 343 -10.13 -16.13 19.19
CA SER A 343 -10.39 -17.43 18.56
C SER A 343 -9.16 -17.96 17.81
N LEU A 344 -8.47 -17.12 17.04
CA LEU A 344 -7.22 -17.53 16.38
C LEU A 344 -6.10 -17.83 17.38
N MET A 345 -6.07 -17.17 18.54
CA MET A 345 -5.10 -17.45 19.58
C MET A 345 -5.40 -18.78 20.29
N GLU A 346 -6.68 -19.11 20.46
CA GLU A 346 -7.10 -20.40 21.02
C GLU A 346 -6.68 -21.56 20.11
N ASP A 347 -6.99 -21.53 18.80
CA ASP A 347 -6.53 -22.64 17.94
C ASP A 347 -5.00 -22.67 17.81
N TRP A 348 -4.32 -21.52 17.90
CA TRP A 348 -2.86 -21.46 17.92
C TRP A 348 -2.28 -22.16 19.16
N GLN A 349 -2.92 -22.01 20.33
CA GLN A 349 -2.51 -22.69 21.57
C GLN A 349 -2.78 -24.20 21.52
N LEU A 350 -3.83 -24.62 20.80
CA LEU A 350 -4.19 -26.03 20.62
C LEU A 350 -3.31 -26.76 19.60
N CYS A 351 -2.49 -26.06 18.81
CA CYS A 351 -1.57 -26.68 17.86
C CYS A 351 -0.57 -27.61 18.55
N ALA A 352 -0.53 -28.87 18.09
CA ALA A 352 0.26 -29.95 18.68
C ALA A 352 1.76 -29.85 18.35
N SER A 353 2.09 -29.18 17.24
CA SER A 353 3.46 -29.00 16.77
C SER A 353 3.81 -27.54 16.48
N ASP A 354 5.09 -27.20 16.55
CA ASP A 354 5.59 -25.88 16.17
C ASP A 354 5.39 -25.58 14.67
N GLU A 355 5.37 -26.62 13.83
CA GLU A 355 5.12 -26.48 12.39
C GLU A 355 3.68 -26.03 12.08
N GLU A 356 2.70 -26.50 12.85
CA GLU A 356 1.31 -26.04 12.75
C GLU A 356 1.18 -24.60 13.25
N ARG A 357 1.84 -24.27 14.38
CA ARG A 357 1.87 -22.90 14.93
C ARG A 357 2.47 -21.89 13.96
N GLN A 358 3.48 -22.27 13.19
CA GLN A 358 4.08 -21.38 12.19
C GLN A 358 3.16 -21.09 10.99
N LYS A 359 2.27 -22.03 10.65
CA LYS A 359 1.30 -21.87 9.55
C LYS A 359 0.07 -21.07 9.99
N MET A 360 -0.18 -21.00 11.28
CA MET A 360 -1.31 -20.27 11.84
C MET A 360 -0.92 -18.81 12.15
N HIS A 361 -1.84 -17.89 11.87
CA HIS A 361 -1.60 -16.46 12.00
C HIS A 361 -2.73 -15.84 12.81
N CYS A 362 -2.37 -15.28 13.97
CA CYS A 362 -3.31 -14.56 14.83
C CYS A 362 -3.29 -13.07 14.47
N PHE A 363 -4.43 -12.54 14.03
CA PHE A 363 -4.55 -11.15 13.60
C PHE A 363 -5.97 -10.64 13.84
N MET A 364 -6.09 -9.33 13.99
CA MET A 364 -7.38 -8.64 14.05
C MET A 364 -7.84 -8.29 12.63
N TYR A 365 -6.93 -7.76 11.82
CA TYR A 365 -7.24 -7.24 10.48
C TYR A 365 -6.67 -8.12 9.36
N GLY A 366 -7.58 -8.71 8.58
CA GLY A 366 -7.22 -9.44 7.35
C GLY A 366 -7.00 -8.53 6.14
N THR A 367 -7.44 -7.27 6.23
CA THR A 367 -7.16 -6.20 5.27
C THR A 367 -6.22 -5.17 5.89
N HIS A 368 -5.53 -4.40 5.06
CA HIS A 368 -4.52 -3.45 5.50
C HIS A 368 -4.99 -2.01 5.26
N TYR A 369 -4.53 -1.07 6.08
CA TYR A 369 -4.92 0.35 6.00
C TYR A 369 -4.38 1.09 4.77
N SER A 370 -3.40 0.50 4.08
CA SER A 370 -2.71 1.03 2.90
C SER A 370 -2.51 -0.09 1.91
N SER A 371 -3.03 0.05 0.69
CA SER A 371 -2.87 -0.93 -0.38
C SER A 371 -3.03 -0.27 -1.75
N ILE A 372 -2.56 -0.93 -2.81
CA ILE A 372 -2.78 -0.48 -4.19
C ILE A 372 -4.27 -0.29 -4.49
N GLY A 373 -5.14 -1.16 -3.96
CA GLY A 373 -6.59 -1.04 -4.14
C GLY A 373 -7.14 0.25 -3.52
N ILE A 374 -6.64 0.66 -2.35
CA ILE A 374 -7.04 1.89 -1.67
C ILE A 374 -6.56 3.13 -2.44
N VAL A 375 -5.32 3.13 -2.93
CA VAL A 375 -4.79 4.25 -3.73
C VAL A 375 -5.58 4.42 -5.03
N LEU A 376 -5.83 3.32 -5.75
CA LEU A 376 -6.61 3.33 -6.98
C LEU A 376 -8.11 3.61 -6.76
N TYR A 377 -8.61 3.33 -5.56
CA TYR A 377 -9.96 3.71 -5.15
C TYR A 377 -10.07 5.23 -5.02
N TYR A 378 -9.15 5.89 -4.30
CA TYR A 378 -9.18 7.34 -4.12
C TYR A 378 -8.85 8.10 -5.41
N LEU A 379 -7.80 7.70 -6.13
CA LEU A 379 -7.26 8.45 -7.28
C LEU A 379 -7.90 8.06 -8.62
N LEU A 380 -9.00 7.30 -8.61
CA LEU A 380 -9.69 6.79 -9.80
C LEU A 380 -9.89 7.83 -10.92
N ARG A 381 -10.15 9.09 -10.54
CA ARG A 381 -10.49 10.20 -11.44
C ARG A 381 -9.27 10.91 -12.06
N MET A 382 -8.07 10.50 -11.72
CA MET A 382 -6.83 11.12 -12.19
C MET A 382 -5.99 10.17 -13.02
N GLN A 383 -5.41 10.66 -14.11
CA GLN A 383 -4.34 9.94 -14.81
C GLN A 383 -3.02 10.06 -14.04
N PRO A 384 -2.17 9.02 -14.06
CA PRO A 384 -2.35 7.73 -14.74
C PRO A 384 -3.16 6.69 -13.96
N PHE A 385 -3.68 7.02 -12.77
CA PHE A 385 -4.38 6.10 -11.87
C PHE A 385 -5.67 5.53 -12.46
N THR A 386 -6.42 6.28 -13.25
CA THR A 386 -7.57 5.76 -14.01
C THR A 386 -7.14 4.59 -14.90
N THR A 387 -6.03 4.74 -15.63
CA THR A 387 -5.46 3.69 -16.48
C THR A 387 -5.02 2.49 -15.66
N TYR A 388 -4.43 2.71 -14.48
CA TYR A 388 -4.01 1.63 -13.58
C TYR A 388 -5.21 0.90 -12.96
N ASN A 389 -6.26 1.63 -12.57
CA ASN A 389 -7.50 1.07 -12.05
C ASN A 389 -8.17 0.16 -13.09
N LEU A 390 -8.31 0.62 -14.34
CA LEU A 390 -8.84 -0.20 -15.42
C LEU A 390 -8.03 -1.49 -15.62
N LYS A 391 -6.69 -1.42 -15.60
CA LYS A 391 -5.85 -2.62 -15.71
C LYS A 391 -6.04 -3.55 -14.52
N PHE A 392 -6.08 -3.00 -13.31
CA PHE A 392 -6.27 -3.74 -12.06
C PHE A 392 -7.62 -4.49 -12.05
N GLN A 393 -8.66 -3.90 -12.64
CA GLN A 393 -10.03 -4.45 -12.69
C GLN A 393 -10.35 -5.22 -13.99
N GLY A 394 -9.34 -5.61 -14.78
CA GLY A 394 -9.56 -6.43 -15.99
C GLY A 394 -10.16 -5.69 -17.19
N GLY A 395 -9.97 -4.37 -17.26
CA GLY A 395 -10.28 -3.51 -18.41
C GLY A 395 -11.57 -2.69 -18.30
N ARG A 396 -12.28 -2.75 -17.17
CA ARG A 396 -13.52 -2.00 -16.89
C ARG A 396 -13.47 -1.43 -15.49
N PHE A 397 -14.23 -0.37 -15.23
CA PHE A 397 -14.39 0.12 -13.86
C PHE A 397 -15.14 -0.88 -12.99
N ASP A 398 -14.90 -0.81 -11.68
CA ASP A 398 -15.60 -1.64 -10.71
C ASP A 398 -17.09 -1.25 -10.60
N HIS A 399 -17.87 -2.04 -9.87
CA HIS A 399 -19.29 -1.76 -9.63
C HIS A 399 -19.46 -0.37 -9.01
N PRO A 400 -20.42 0.47 -9.49
CA PRO A 400 -20.59 1.86 -9.04
C PRO A 400 -20.70 2.02 -7.52
N ASP A 401 -21.44 1.12 -6.83
CA ASP A 401 -21.54 1.10 -5.36
C ASP A 401 -20.23 0.83 -4.60
N ARG A 402 -19.20 0.30 -5.26
CA ARG A 402 -17.86 0.09 -4.68
C ARG A 402 -16.87 1.18 -5.05
N LEU A 403 -17.25 2.12 -5.92
CA LEU A 403 -16.37 3.23 -6.30
C LEU A 403 -16.36 4.30 -5.22
N PHE A 404 -15.24 5.04 -5.16
CA PHE A 404 -15.13 6.23 -4.34
C PHE A 404 -16.07 7.30 -4.88
N HIS A 405 -17.22 7.47 -4.23
CA HIS A 405 -18.27 8.37 -4.72
C HIS A 405 -18.74 9.37 -3.66
N SER A 406 -18.55 9.09 -2.37
CA SER A 406 -19.00 9.95 -1.26
C SER A 406 -18.02 9.85 -0.11
N LEU A 407 -17.60 10.99 0.45
CA LEU A 407 -16.73 11.03 1.63
C LEU A 407 -17.42 10.47 2.87
N LEU A 408 -18.72 10.76 3.04
CA LEU A 408 -19.51 10.22 4.14
C LEU A 408 -19.66 8.70 4.05
N ASP A 409 -20.03 8.17 2.88
CA ASP A 409 -20.18 6.73 2.67
C ASP A 409 -18.83 6.03 2.87
N THR A 410 -17.74 6.69 2.45
CA THR A 410 -16.38 6.18 2.65
C THR A 410 -16.03 6.10 4.13
N TRP A 411 -16.24 7.19 4.88
CA TRP A 411 -16.00 7.24 6.33
C TRP A 411 -16.82 6.18 7.06
N ASN A 412 -18.12 6.09 6.77
CA ASN A 412 -19.03 5.09 7.34
C ASN A 412 -18.62 3.66 6.98
N GLY A 413 -18.19 3.42 5.73
CA GLY A 413 -17.61 2.14 5.32
C GLY A 413 -16.40 1.78 6.17
N CYS A 414 -15.48 2.72 6.36
CA CYS A 414 -14.29 2.56 7.18
C CYS A 414 -14.60 2.43 8.69
N LEU A 415 -15.80 2.78 9.16
CA LEU A 415 -16.25 2.64 10.55
C LEU A 415 -17.07 1.38 10.82
N LEU A 416 -17.82 0.90 9.83
CA LEU A 416 -18.84 -0.14 10.03
C LEU A 416 -18.48 -1.47 9.34
N ASN A 417 -17.76 -1.43 8.22
CA ASN A 417 -17.38 -2.64 7.49
C ASN A 417 -16.16 -3.30 8.15
N THR A 418 -16.23 -4.61 8.43
CA THR A 418 -15.12 -5.38 9.04
C THR A 418 -13.97 -5.66 8.07
N SER A 419 -14.18 -5.43 6.77
CA SER A 419 -13.15 -5.56 5.73
C SER A 419 -12.54 -4.22 5.32
N ASP A 420 -13.00 -3.10 5.88
CA ASP A 420 -12.52 -1.77 5.52
C ASP A 420 -11.94 -1.03 6.74
N VAL A 421 -10.62 -0.95 6.77
CA VAL A 421 -9.82 -0.27 7.81
C VAL A 421 -8.85 0.74 7.18
N LYS A 422 -9.18 1.26 5.99
CA LYS A 422 -8.28 2.11 5.22
C LYS A 422 -8.07 3.48 5.87
N GLU A 423 -6.81 3.91 5.87
CA GLU A 423 -6.41 5.27 6.21
C GLU A 423 -6.42 6.16 4.94
N LEU A 424 -6.00 7.41 5.09
CA LEU A 424 -5.95 8.38 3.99
C LEU A 424 -4.61 8.35 3.24
N ILE A 425 -4.63 8.95 2.06
CA ILE A 425 -3.45 9.29 1.26
C ILE A 425 -3.18 10.80 1.34
N PRO A 426 -1.93 11.27 1.12
CA PRO A 426 -1.56 12.67 1.30
C PRO A 426 -2.42 13.67 0.51
N GLU A 427 -2.94 13.27 -0.66
CA GLU A 427 -3.73 14.10 -1.58
C GLU A 427 -4.93 14.75 -0.90
N PHE A 428 -5.50 14.13 0.15
CA PHE A 428 -6.58 14.69 0.96
C PHE A 428 -6.25 16.04 1.62
N TYR A 429 -4.96 16.38 1.72
CA TYR A 429 -4.46 17.56 2.44
C TYR A 429 -3.82 18.62 1.54
N TYR A 430 -3.80 18.43 0.22
CA TYR A 430 -3.22 19.41 -0.69
C TYR A 430 -3.77 19.39 -2.13
N LEU A 431 -4.51 18.36 -2.55
CA LEU A 431 -4.90 18.18 -3.94
C LEU A 431 -6.42 18.09 -4.11
N THR A 432 -7.00 18.93 -4.95
CA THR A 432 -8.46 18.94 -5.22
C THR A 432 -8.86 17.99 -6.35
N ASP A 433 -7.95 17.75 -7.30
CA ASP A 433 -8.26 17.15 -8.59
C ASP A 433 -8.81 15.73 -8.51
N PHE A 434 -8.43 14.95 -7.51
CA PHE A 434 -8.91 13.58 -7.34
C PHE A 434 -10.40 13.49 -6.96
N LEU A 435 -11.00 14.60 -6.53
CA LEU A 435 -12.41 14.71 -6.15
C LEU A 435 -13.31 15.03 -7.36
N CYS A 436 -12.74 15.49 -8.47
CA CYS A 436 -13.48 15.93 -9.64
C CYS A 436 -13.30 14.97 -10.82
N ASN A 437 -14.40 14.58 -11.46
CA ASN A 437 -14.40 13.78 -12.67
C ASN A 437 -14.17 14.66 -13.91
N LYS A 438 -13.01 15.35 -13.96
CA LYS A 438 -12.67 16.30 -15.05
C LYS A 438 -12.57 15.65 -16.44
N GLN A 439 -12.49 14.32 -16.51
CA GLN A 439 -12.37 13.56 -17.76
C GLN A 439 -13.70 12.95 -18.21
N ASP A 440 -14.82 13.28 -17.55
CA ASP A 440 -16.15 12.74 -17.84
C ASP A 440 -16.17 11.20 -17.93
N LEU A 441 -15.45 10.55 -17.00
CA LEU A 441 -15.37 9.10 -16.94
C LEU A 441 -16.77 8.49 -16.75
N GLU A 442 -17.06 7.42 -17.50
CA GLU A 442 -18.31 6.67 -17.37
C GLU A 442 -18.23 5.71 -16.18
N LEU A 443 -18.51 6.23 -14.98
CA LEU A 443 -18.42 5.48 -13.71
C LEU A 443 -19.72 4.74 -13.34
N GLY A 444 -20.74 4.77 -14.20
CA GLY A 444 -22.02 4.09 -14.02
C GLY A 444 -22.98 4.76 -13.03
N ALA A 445 -24.03 4.02 -12.66
CA ALA A 445 -25.03 4.43 -11.68
C ALA A 445 -25.14 3.39 -10.56
N ARG A 446 -25.38 3.85 -9.34
CA ARG A 446 -25.58 2.98 -8.17
C ARG A 446 -26.85 2.14 -8.31
N GLN A 447 -26.99 1.14 -7.43
CA GLN A 447 -28.17 0.24 -7.40
C GLN A 447 -29.51 0.96 -7.25
N ASP A 448 -29.52 2.16 -6.68
CA ASP A 448 -30.72 3.02 -6.60
C ASP A 448 -31.19 3.53 -7.97
N GLY A 449 -30.38 3.38 -9.02
CA GLY A 449 -30.63 3.82 -10.39
C GLY A 449 -30.62 5.33 -10.59
N ALA A 450 -30.74 6.11 -9.51
CA ALA A 450 -30.83 7.56 -9.52
C ALA A 450 -29.47 8.23 -9.36
N THR A 451 -28.55 7.63 -8.59
CA THR A 451 -27.27 8.24 -8.26
C THR A 451 -26.22 7.83 -9.29
N ARG A 452 -25.95 8.71 -10.26
CA ARG A 452 -24.82 8.55 -11.18
C ARG A 452 -23.52 8.87 -10.45
N VAL A 453 -22.51 8.04 -10.65
CA VAL A 453 -21.18 8.29 -10.10
C VAL A 453 -20.46 9.29 -11.01
N GLY A 454 -20.11 10.45 -10.46
CA GLY A 454 -19.42 11.54 -11.16
C GLY A 454 -18.35 12.13 -10.26
N ASP A 455 -18.44 13.42 -9.96
CA ASP A 455 -17.66 14.05 -8.88
C ASP A 455 -17.92 13.36 -7.53
N VAL A 456 -16.94 13.43 -6.64
CA VAL A 456 -17.08 12.89 -5.28
C VAL A 456 -18.07 13.78 -4.51
N VAL A 457 -19.06 13.18 -3.89
CA VAL A 457 -19.98 13.86 -2.97
C VAL A 457 -19.20 14.28 -1.73
N LEU A 458 -19.08 15.60 -1.56
CA LEU A 458 -18.37 16.23 -0.46
C LEU A 458 -19.31 16.50 0.73
N PRO A 459 -18.78 16.66 1.95
CA PRO A 459 -19.57 17.00 3.13
C PRO A 459 -20.31 18.33 2.96
N PRO A 460 -21.50 18.50 3.57
CA PRO A 460 -22.27 19.74 3.43
C PRO A 460 -21.50 21.00 3.85
N TRP A 461 -20.69 20.93 4.91
CA TRP A 461 -19.83 22.04 5.35
C TRP A 461 -18.82 22.52 4.31
N SER A 462 -18.47 21.70 3.32
CA SER A 462 -17.60 22.09 2.20
C SER A 462 -18.31 22.91 1.12
N LYS A 463 -19.65 23.02 1.18
CA LYS A 463 -20.48 23.74 0.20
C LYS A 463 -20.21 23.30 -1.24
N GLN A 464 -19.99 22.00 -1.44
CA GLN A 464 -19.63 21.39 -2.74
C GLN A 464 -18.35 21.97 -3.38
N SER A 465 -17.46 22.58 -2.61
CA SER A 465 -16.15 23.05 -3.09
C SER A 465 -15.03 22.09 -2.68
N PRO A 466 -14.36 21.45 -3.65
CA PRO A 466 -13.14 20.68 -3.40
C PRO A 466 -12.05 21.49 -2.71
N GLU A 467 -11.88 22.77 -3.09
CA GLU A 467 -10.90 23.69 -2.50
C GLU A 467 -11.19 23.91 -1.02
N LYS A 468 -12.47 24.18 -0.68
CA LYS A 468 -12.88 24.33 0.71
C LYS A 468 -12.67 23.05 1.50
N PHE A 469 -13.03 21.90 0.93
CA PHE A 469 -12.80 20.60 1.56
C PHE A 469 -11.32 20.38 1.89
N VAL A 470 -10.42 20.51 0.90
CA VAL A 470 -8.99 20.27 1.08
C VAL A 470 -8.37 21.28 2.05
N THR A 471 -8.77 22.56 1.96
CA THR A 471 -8.29 23.61 2.86
C THR A 471 -8.68 23.31 4.30
N THR A 472 -9.96 22.99 4.56
CA THR A 472 -10.44 22.64 5.90
C THR A 472 -9.80 21.35 6.42
N MET A 473 -9.57 20.34 5.57
CA MET A 473 -8.83 19.13 5.95
C MET A 473 -7.40 19.47 6.37
N ARG A 474 -6.72 20.36 5.63
CA ARG A 474 -5.35 20.81 5.98
C ARG A 474 -5.33 21.63 7.26
N GLU A 475 -6.29 22.55 7.44
CA GLU A 475 -6.45 23.31 8.70
C GLU A 475 -6.70 22.38 9.89
N ALA A 476 -7.55 21.36 9.72
CA ALA A 476 -7.78 20.35 10.75
C ALA A 476 -6.51 19.57 11.08
N LEU A 477 -5.74 19.14 10.07
CA LEU A 477 -4.46 18.44 10.27
C LEU A 477 -3.43 19.30 11.00
N GLU A 478 -3.41 20.61 10.76
CA GLU A 478 -2.47 21.56 11.40
C GLU A 478 -3.04 22.20 12.69
N SER A 479 -4.21 21.74 13.15
CA SER A 479 -4.85 22.25 14.37
C SER A 479 -4.10 21.86 15.66
N GLU A 480 -4.32 22.63 16.72
CA GLU A 480 -3.73 22.34 18.05
C GLU A 480 -4.13 20.96 18.57
N TYR A 481 -5.39 20.54 18.35
CA TYR A 481 -5.85 19.21 18.74
C TYR A 481 -5.00 18.12 18.06
N VAL A 482 -4.84 18.20 16.72
CA VAL A 482 -4.04 17.20 16.01
C VAL A 482 -2.57 17.29 16.42
N SER A 483 -1.99 18.47 16.56
CA SER A 483 -0.61 18.61 17.05
C SER A 483 -0.40 17.97 18.44
N ALA A 484 -1.38 18.05 19.33
CA ALA A 484 -1.32 17.42 20.65
C ALA A 484 -1.40 15.89 20.59
N HIS A 485 -2.12 15.30 19.61
CA HIS A 485 -2.43 13.86 19.57
C HIS A 485 -1.76 13.08 18.42
N LEU A 486 -1.15 13.74 17.43
CA LEU A 486 -0.63 13.07 16.22
C LEU A 486 0.44 12.02 16.52
N HIS A 487 1.22 12.22 17.58
CA HIS A 487 2.23 11.27 18.03
C HIS A 487 1.64 9.89 18.38
N GLU A 488 0.40 9.85 18.86
CA GLU A 488 -0.30 8.61 19.21
C GLU A 488 -0.63 7.78 17.96
N TRP A 489 -1.02 8.44 16.86
CA TRP A 489 -1.23 7.77 15.57
C TRP A 489 0.09 7.32 14.95
N ILE A 490 1.15 8.13 15.09
CA ILE A 490 2.50 7.76 14.65
C ILE A 490 2.95 6.47 15.37
N ASP A 491 2.63 6.31 16.66
CA ASP A 491 2.95 5.09 17.41
C ASP A 491 2.29 3.84 16.83
N LEU A 492 1.07 3.96 16.31
CA LEU A 492 0.34 2.86 15.67
C LEU A 492 0.97 2.45 14.34
N ILE A 493 1.37 3.43 13.51
CA ILE A 493 1.79 3.18 12.13
C ILE A 493 3.29 2.94 11.99
N PHE A 494 4.11 3.73 12.69
CA PHE A 494 5.57 3.75 12.55
C PHE A 494 6.31 3.47 13.87
N GLY A 495 5.65 3.65 15.01
CA GLY A 495 6.27 3.55 16.32
C GLY A 495 6.04 2.21 17.01
N TYR A 496 6.02 2.26 18.34
CA TYR A 496 6.16 1.07 19.18
C TYR A 496 4.87 0.22 19.29
N LYS A 497 3.71 0.77 18.92
CA LYS A 497 2.41 0.07 18.87
C LYS A 497 2.17 -0.62 17.52
N GLN A 498 3.15 -0.64 16.61
CA GLN A 498 3.02 -1.32 15.32
C GLN A 498 3.02 -2.86 15.46
N ARG A 499 3.78 -3.40 16.43
CA ARG A 499 3.96 -4.86 16.63
C ARG A 499 4.01 -5.22 18.12
N GLY A 500 3.96 -6.51 18.42
CA GLY A 500 4.13 -7.04 19.78
C GLY A 500 2.94 -6.78 20.71
N ALA A 501 3.17 -6.86 22.02
CA ALA A 501 2.12 -6.75 23.02
C ALA A 501 1.38 -5.39 22.98
N GLU A 502 2.10 -4.31 22.66
CA GLU A 502 1.51 -2.97 22.57
C GLU A 502 0.56 -2.85 21.37
N SER A 503 0.87 -3.52 20.26
CA SER A 503 -0.04 -3.63 19.12
C SER A 503 -1.32 -4.38 19.49
N VAL A 504 -1.22 -5.48 20.26
CA VAL A 504 -2.41 -6.21 20.75
C VAL A 504 -3.26 -5.32 21.64
N ARG A 505 -2.66 -4.63 22.63
CA ARG A 505 -3.40 -3.73 23.53
C ARG A 505 -4.04 -2.53 22.83
N ALA A 506 -3.42 -2.04 21.76
CA ALA A 506 -3.96 -0.95 20.94
C ALA A 506 -4.95 -1.44 19.86
N HIS A 507 -5.27 -2.74 19.83
CA HIS A 507 -6.08 -3.38 18.81
C HIS A 507 -5.52 -3.18 17.38
N ASN A 508 -4.20 -3.24 17.20
CA ASN A 508 -3.51 -2.81 15.97
C ASN A 508 -2.79 -3.96 15.22
N VAL A 509 -3.30 -5.19 15.32
CA VAL A 509 -2.64 -6.39 14.77
C VAL A 509 -3.16 -6.72 13.37
N PHE A 510 -2.33 -6.49 12.36
CA PHE A 510 -2.61 -6.85 10.97
C PHE A 510 -2.12 -8.26 10.65
N HIS A 511 -2.53 -8.79 9.50
CA HIS A 511 -2.04 -10.07 9.02
C HIS A 511 -0.49 -10.09 8.93
N PRO A 512 0.21 -11.15 9.40
CA PRO A 512 1.68 -11.19 9.49
C PRO A 512 2.44 -10.86 8.19
N TYR A 513 1.89 -11.24 7.04
CA TYR A 513 2.45 -10.92 5.71
C TYR A 513 2.53 -9.42 5.38
N THR A 514 1.95 -8.55 6.20
CA THR A 514 2.02 -7.09 6.03
C THR A 514 3.21 -6.47 6.74
N TYR A 515 3.94 -7.24 7.56
CA TYR A 515 5.11 -6.76 8.29
C TYR A 515 6.42 -7.26 7.67
N GLN A 516 7.48 -6.47 7.87
CA GLN A 516 8.87 -6.85 7.57
C GLN A 516 9.35 -7.99 8.47
#